data_AF-A0A5J6PY81-F1
#
_entry.id   AF-A0A5J6PY81-F1
#
_cell.length_a   1.000
_cell.length_b   1.000
_cell.length_c   1.000
_cell.angle_alpha   90.00
_cell.angle_beta   90.00
_cell.angle_gamma   90.00
#
_symmetry.space_group_name_H-M   'P 1'
#
loop_
_entity.id
_entity.type
_entity.pdbx_description
1 polymer ?
#
loop_
_entity_poly.entity_id
_entity_poly.type
_entity_poly.pdbx_seq_one_letter_code
_entity_poly.pdbx_strand_id
1 'polypeptide(L)'
;MGLDMYGYTMRAEFAGDRQTDVMPETDEEREQAQLTDIAYWRKYNHLHGWMEKLYRIKGGKEEVFNCRTVRLDLTDLERLEQALENDELEYTPGFFFGGKEVYAEDIEETKKFIAVARDAIANGLAVFYDSWW
;
A
#
# COMPACT_ATOMS: atom_id res chain seq x y z
N MET A 1 16.35 2.60 -12.43
CA MET A 1 15.34 2.73 -11.36
C MET A 1 14.16 1.85 -11.73
N GLY A 2 13.31 1.48 -10.77
CA GLY A 2 12.17 0.60 -11.01
C GLY A 2 11.14 0.78 -9.91
N LEU A 3 9.92 0.27 -10.11
CA LEU A 3 8.84 0.25 -9.13
C LEU A 3 9.15 -0.61 -7.91
N ASP A 4 9.44 0.05 -6.79
CA ASP A 4 9.58 -0.51 -5.46
C ASP A 4 8.35 -0.12 -4.64
N MET A 5 7.73 -1.09 -3.97
CA MET A 5 6.42 -0.93 -3.33
C MET A 5 6.49 -1.46 -1.90
N TYR A 6 5.86 -0.77 -0.97
CA TYR A 6 5.98 -1.05 0.46
C TYR A 6 4.61 -1.03 1.13
N GLY A 7 4.36 -2.03 1.98
CA GLY A 7 3.28 -2.03 2.94
C GLY A 7 3.88 -1.83 4.32
N TYR A 8 3.36 -0.89 5.09
CA TYR A 8 3.89 -0.59 6.41
C TYR A 8 2.78 -0.17 7.36
N THR A 9 3.10 -0.17 8.65
CA THR A 9 2.20 0.25 9.72
C THR A 9 2.74 1.49 10.40
N MET A 10 1.85 2.26 11.02
CA MET A 10 2.19 3.34 11.96
C MET A 10 1.15 3.38 13.07
N ARG A 11 1.44 4.09 14.17
CA ARG A 11 0.48 4.34 15.23
C ARG A 11 -0.77 5.04 14.67
N ALA A 12 -1.94 4.48 14.94
CA ALA A 12 -3.20 5.08 14.50
C ALA A 12 -3.40 6.48 15.11
N GLU A 13 -2.91 6.71 16.33
CA GLU A 13 -2.93 8.03 16.98
C GLU A 13 -2.17 9.08 16.17
N PHE A 14 -0.98 8.73 15.65
CA PHE A 14 -0.23 9.63 14.77
C PHE A 14 -0.99 9.86 13.47
N ALA A 15 -1.46 8.80 12.81
CA ALA A 15 -2.18 8.91 11.54
C ALA A 15 -3.48 9.75 11.66
N GLY A 16 -4.19 9.64 12.79
CA GLY A 16 -5.53 10.20 12.96
C GLY A 16 -6.50 9.63 11.93
N ASP A 17 -7.37 10.47 11.37
CA ASP A 17 -8.33 10.08 10.33
C ASP A 17 -7.79 10.25 8.90
N ARG A 18 -6.54 10.69 8.75
CA ARG A 18 -5.93 10.95 7.44
C ARG A 18 -5.85 9.66 6.62
N GLN A 19 -6.20 9.77 5.35
CA GLN A 19 -6.32 8.64 4.43
C GLN A 19 -5.21 8.58 3.38
N THR A 20 -4.64 9.73 3.02
CA THR A 20 -3.60 9.83 2.00
C THR A 20 -2.49 10.75 2.45
N ASP A 21 -1.30 10.56 1.89
CA ASP A 21 -0.14 11.44 2.05
C ASP A 21 0.24 11.67 3.52
N VAL A 22 0.14 10.59 4.31
CA VAL A 22 0.59 10.54 5.71
C VAL A 22 2.01 9.99 5.72
N MET A 23 2.98 10.86 5.95
CA MET A 23 4.38 10.52 6.16
C MET A 23 4.97 11.39 7.27
N PRO A 24 5.78 10.83 8.17
CA PRO A 24 6.55 11.64 9.12
C PRO A 24 7.69 12.36 8.40
N GLU A 25 7.79 13.67 8.59
CA GLU A 25 8.77 14.54 7.95
C GLU A 25 9.99 14.80 8.85
N THR A 26 9.79 14.75 10.17
CA THR A 26 10.84 14.98 11.18
C THR A 26 11.21 13.71 11.95
N ASP A 27 12.38 13.71 12.60
CA ASP A 27 12.81 12.58 13.44
C ASP A 27 11.86 12.35 14.62
N GLU A 28 11.31 13.42 15.21
CA GLU A 28 10.32 13.35 16.28
C GLU A 28 9.02 12.70 15.78
N GLU A 29 8.53 13.09 14.60
CA GLU A 29 7.35 12.46 14.00
C GLU A 29 7.61 10.99 13.63
N ARG A 30 8.83 10.62 13.22
CA ARG A 30 9.19 9.22 12.96
C ARG A 30 9.12 8.40 14.24
N GLU A 31 9.61 8.93 15.35
CA GLU A 31 9.52 8.30 16.67
C GLU A 31 8.07 8.16 17.14
N GLN A 32 7.23 9.18 16.91
CA GLN A 32 5.80 9.14 17.23
C GLN A 32 5.02 8.16 16.34
N ALA A 33 5.31 8.13 15.04
CA ALA A 33 4.64 7.27 14.07
C ALA A 33 4.99 5.79 14.25
N GLN A 34 6.21 5.47 14.68
CA GLN A 34 6.72 4.10 14.83
C GLN A 34 6.48 3.24 13.58
N LEU A 35 6.95 3.75 12.44
CA LEU A 35 6.87 3.06 11.16
C LEU A 35 7.47 1.64 11.26
N THR A 36 6.70 0.64 10.82
CA THR A 36 7.17 -0.74 10.73
C THR A 36 6.77 -1.32 9.37
N ASP A 37 7.75 -1.69 8.57
CA ASP A 37 7.52 -2.36 7.29
C ASP A 37 6.95 -3.76 7.52
N ILE A 38 5.90 -4.10 6.76
CA ILE A 38 5.21 -5.40 6.85
C ILE A 38 5.16 -6.13 5.50
N ALA A 39 5.47 -5.47 4.39
CA ALA A 39 5.50 -6.09 3.07
C ALA A 39 6.36 -5.28 2.08
N TYR A 40 6.90 -5.97 1.08
CA TYR A 40 7.64 -5.39 -0.03
C TYR A 40 7.31 -6.12 -1.33
N TRP A 41 7.10 -5.36 -2.42
CA TRP A 41 6.97 -5.91 -3.77
C TRP A 41 7.90 -5.20 -4.73
N ARG A 42 8.43 -5.99 -5.68
CA ARG A 42 9.26 -5.47 -6.75
C ARG A 42 8.53 -5.58 -8.08
N LYS A 43 8.17 -4.42 -8.67
CA LYS A 43 7.54 -4.33 -9.99
C LYS A 43 6.19 -5.06 -10.12
N TYR A 44 5.47 -5.25 -9.01
CA TYR A 44 4.12 -5.82 -9.06
C TYR A 44 3.07 -4.76 -9.44
N ASN A 45 3.12 -4.34 -10.70
CA ASN A 45 2.37 -3.18 -11.18
C ASN A 45 0.84 -3.34 -11.15
N HIS A 46 0.34 -4.58 -11.11
CA HIS A 46 -1.06 -4.89 -10.94
C HIS A 46 -1.59 -4.37 -9.58
N LEU A 47 -0.85 -4.67 -8.51
CA LEU A 47 -1.16 -4.15 -7.18
C LEU A 47 -0.96 -2.64 -7.10
N HIS A 48 0.09 -2.11 -7.74
CA HIS A 48 0.33 -0.66 -7.76
C HIS A 48 -0.84 0.12 -8.37
N GLY A 49 -1.37 -0.33 -9.51
CA GLY A 49 -2.54 0.30 -10.13
C GLY A 49 -3.80 0.21 -9.27
N TRP A 50 -4.00 -0.90 -8.55
CA TRP A 50 -5.09 -1.02 -7.60
C TRP A 50 -4.96 -0.02 -6.45
N MET A 51 -3.75 0.13 -5.90
CA MET A 51 -3.46 1.10 -4.84
C MET A 51 -3.59 2.55 -5.31
N GLU A 52 -3.23 2.84 -6.56
CA GLU A 52 -3.46 4.17 -7.17
C GLU A 52 -4.96 4.48 -7.24
N LYS A 53 -5.78 3.53 -7.72
CA LYS A 53 -7.24 3.69 -7.76
C LYS A 53 -7.79 3.96 -6.35
N LEU A 54 -7.33 3.22 -5.34
CA LEU A 54 -7.71 3.44 -3.95
C LEU A 54 -7.31 4.85 -3.46
N TYR A 55 -6.09 5.30 -3.77
CA TYR A 55 -5.60 6.64 -3.42
C TYR A 55 -6.52 7.74 -3.96
N ARG A 56 -6.95 7.64 -5.24
CA ARG A 56 -7.89 8.60 -5.84
C ARG A 56 -9.25 8.56 -5.14
N ILE A 57 -9.78 7.37 -4.85
CA ILE A 57 -11.06 7.19 -4.15
C ILE A 57 -11.02 7.84 -2.75
N LYS A 58 -9.88 7.74 -2.06
CA LYS A 58 -9.67 8.32 -0.72
C LYS A 58 -9.31 9.81 -0.74
N GLY A 59 -9.43 10.47 -1.89
CA GLY A 59 -9.29 11.92 -2.01
C GLY A 59 -7.87 12.42 -2.28
N GLY A 60 -6.96 11.52 -2.63
CA GLY A 60 -5.61 11.86 -3.05
C GLY A 60 -5.59 12.71 -4.32
N LYS A 61 -4.78 13.78 -4.33
CA LYS A 61 -4.86 14.87 -5.34
C LYS A 61 -3.70 14.93 -6.30
N GLU A 62 -2.62 14.22 -6.00
CA GLU A 62 -1.37 14.30 -6.74
C GLU A 62 -1.52 13.66 -8.11
N GLU A 63 -1.10 14.32 -9.19
CA GLU A 63 -1.27 13.76 -10.54
C GLU A 63 -0.54 12.42 -10.71
N VAL A 64 0.59 12.25 -10.01
CA VAL A 64 1.42 11.05 -10.05
C VAL A 64 1.38 10.35 -8.69
N PHE A 65 1.03 9.07 -8.69
CA PHE A 65 1.08 8.22 -7.51
C PHE A 65 2.50 7.63 -7.32
N ASN A 66 3.43 8.49 -6.89
CA ASN A 66 4.83 8.15 -6.63
C ASN A 66 5.31 8.92 -5.38
N CYS A 67 5.88 8.22 -4.40
CA CYS A 67 6.14 8.73 -3.05
C CYS A 67 4.88 9.30 -2.38
N ARG A 68 3.75 8.65 -2.62
CA ARG A 68 2.43 9.02 -2.13
C ARG A 68 1.82 7.84 -1.40
N THR A 69 1.16 8.13 -0.29
CA THR A 69 0.69 7.08 0.61
C THR A 69 -0.81 6.98 0.61
N VAL A 70 -1.31 5.75 0.77
CA VAL A 70 -2.73 5.49 0.94
C VAL A 70 -2.96 4.54 2.11
N ARG A 71 -3.90 4.89 2.97
CA ARG A 71 -4.33 4.07 4.11
C ARG A 71 -5.25 2.95 3.62
N LEU A 72 -5.08 1.76 4.18
CA LEU A 72 -6.03 0.66 4.00
C LEU A 72 -6.81 0.43 5.30
N ASP A 73 -8.14 0.39 5.18
CA ASP A 73 -9.03 -0.09 6.23
C ASP A 73 -9.48 -1.54 5.97
N LEU A 74 -10.27 -2.11 6.89
CA LEU A 74 -10.73 -3.49 6.77
C LEU A 74 -11.55 -3.74 5.50
N THR A 75 -12.35 -2.77 5.06
CA THR A 75 -13.16 -2.88 3.85
C THR A 75 -12.26 -2.86 2.61
N ASP A 76 -11.22 -2.03 2.61
CA ASP A 76 -10.24 -1.99 1.51
C ASP A 76 -9.47 -3.31 1.41
N LEU A 77 -9.07 -3.88 2.56
CA LEU A 77 -8.37 -5.17 2.61
C LEU A 77 -9.25 -6.33 2.12
N GLU A 78 -10.54 -6.34 2.46
CA GLU A 78 -11.50 -7.30 1.91
C GLU A 78 -11.66 -7.17 0.39
N ARG A 79 -11.74 -5.94 -0.13
CA ARG A 79 -11.81 -5.69 -1.58
C ARG A 79 -10.53 -6.10 -2.30
N LEU A 80 -9.37 -5.87 -1.69
CA LEU A 80 -8.08 -6.28 -2.23
C LEU A 80 -7.98 -7.80 -2.29
N GLU A 81 -8.37 -8.50 -1.22
CA GLU A 81 -8.40 -9.96 -1.17
C GLU A 81 -9.32 -10.53 -2.26
N GLN A 82 -10.53 -10.00 -2.38
CA GLN A 82 -11.48 -10.42 -3.41
C GLN A 82 -10.92 -10.17 -4.83
N ALA A 83 -10.34 -9.00 -5.07
CA ALA A 83 -9.76 -8.67 -6.37
C ALA A 83 -8.57 -9.59 -6.72
N LEU A 84 -7.79 -9.99 -5.72
CA LEU A 84 -6.69 -10.94 -5.88
C LEU A 84 -7.21 -12.36 -6.18
N GLU A 85 -8.25 -12.81 -5.49
CA GLU A 85 -8.85 -14.15 -5.67
C GLU A 85 -9.57 -14.30 -7.01
N ASN A 86 -10.18 -13.22 -7.50
CA ASN A 86 -10.91 -13.20 -8.76
C ASN A 86 -10.06 -12.84 -9.98
N ASP A 87 -8.74 -12.62 -9.82
CA ASP A 87 -7.84 -12.15 -10.88
C ASP A 87 -8.27 -10.81 -11.50
N GLU A 88 -8.77 -9.89 -10.67
CA GLU A 88 -9.27 -8.57 -11.05
C GLU A 88 -8.22 -7.45 -10.93
N LEU A 89 -6.99 -7.79 -10.52
CA LEU A 89 -5.89 -6.83 -10.49
C LEU A 89 -5.37 -6.59 -11.92
N GLU A 90 -5.81 -5.51 -12.53
CA GLU A 90 -5.48 -5.15 -13.90
C GLU A 90 -4.00 -4.74 -14.07
N TYR A 91 -3.41 -5.17 -15.19
CA TYR A 91 -2.06 -4.74 -15.59
C TYR A 91 -1.98 -3.22 -15.71
N THR A 92 -0.98 -2.61 -15.05
CA THR A 92 -0.74 -1.17 -15.12
C THR A 92 0.61 -0.89 -15.79
N PRO A 93 0.64 -0.31 -16.99
CA PRO A 93 1.89 -0.03 -17.69
C PRO A 93 2.61 1.18 -17.10
N GLY A 94 3.94 1.12 -17.08
CA GLY A 94 4.79 2.25 -16.71
C GLY A 94 6.24 1.95 -17.10
N PHE A 95 6.98 2.99 -17.48
CA PHE A 95 8.36 2.83 -17.96
C PHE A 95 9.27 2.10 -16.94
N PHE A 96 8.99 2.28 -15.65
CA PHE A 96 9.74 1.69 -14.53
C PHE A 96 9.09 0.43 -13.94
N PHE A 97 7.93 0.00 -14.46
CA PHE A 97 7.01 -0.92 -13.79
C PHE A 97 7.23 -2.39 -14.15
N GLY A 98 8.19 -2.68 -15.05
CA GLY A 98 8.40 -4.04 -15.54
C GLY A 98 7.37 -4.47 -16.58
N GLY A 99 7.27 -5.78 -16.80
CA GLY A 99 6.31 -6.37 -17.72
C GLY A 99 4.99 -6.72 -17.04
N LYS A 100 4.13 -7.42 -17.77
CA LYS A 100 2.77 -7.81 -17.33
C LYS A 100 2.73 -9.12 -16.56
N GLU A 101 3.90 -9.68 -16.25
CA GLU A 101 4.02 -10.96 -15.57
C GLU A 101 3.58 -10.81 -14.11
N VAL A 102 2.76 -11.76 -13.67
CA VAL A 102 2.38 -11.92 -12.26
C VAL A 102 3.06 -13.17 -11.75
N TYR A 103 3.89 -13.04 -10.73
CA TYR A 103 4.60 -14.18 -10.14
C TYR A 103 3.82 -14.72 -8.95
N ALA A 104 3.96 -16.03 -8.66
CA ALA A 104 3.32 -16.64 -7.50
C ALA A 104 3.73 -15.95 -6.19
N GLU A 105 4.98 -15.50 -6.10
CA GLU A 105 5.53 -14.75 -4.98
C GLU A 105 4.78 -13.44 -4.74
N ASP A 106 4.37 -12.72 -5.79
CA ASP A 106 3.58 -11.48 -5.67
C ASP A 106 2.21 -11.74 -5.03
N ILE A 107 1.56 -12.83 -5.45
CA ILE A 107 0.25 -13.25 -4.93
C ILE A 107 0.38 -13.68 -3.46
N GLU A 108 1.38 -14.52 -3.16
CA GLU A 108 1.63 -15.00 -1.80
C GLU A 108 1.95 -13.85 -0.85
N GLU A 109 2.79 -12.90 -1.28
CA GLU A 109 3.16 -11.75 -0.48
C GLU A 109 1.98 -10.79 -0.26
N THR A 110 1.12 -10.63 -1.27
CA THR A 110 -0.11 -9.85 -1.13
C THR A 110 -1.07 -10.48 -0.12
N LYS A 111 -1.22 -11.82 -0.12
CA LYS A 111 -2.03 -12.54 0.88
C LYS A 111 -1.47 -12.39 2.30
N LYS A 112 -0.15 -12.50 2.47
CA LYS A 112 0.51 -12.26 3.77
C LYS A 112 0.29 -10.83 4.24
N PHE A 113 0.48 -9.85 3.35
CA PHE A 113 0.22 -8.44 3.66
C PHE A 113 -1.20 -8.23 4.16
N ILE A 114 -2.21 -8.77 3.48
CA ILE A 114 -3.63 -8.64 3.89
C ILE A 114 -3.84 -9.21 5.30
N ALA A 115 -3.30 -10.41 5.59
CA ALA A 115 -3.42 -11.04 6.90
C ALA A 115 -2.74 -10.20 7.99
N VAL A 116 -1.48 -9.79 7.78
CA VAL A 116 -0.72 -8.97 8.74
C VAL A 116 -1.36 -7.59 8.93
N ALA A 117 -1.92 -6.99 7.87
CA ALA A 117 -2.61 -5.72 7.93
C ALA A 117 -3.88 -5.79 8.79
N ARG A 118 -4.66 -6.87 8.66
CA ARG A 118 -5.84 -7.10 9.51
C ARG A 118 -5.45 -7.21 10.98
N ASP A 119 -4.41 -7.97 11.28
CA ASP A 119 -3.89 -8.10 12.65
C ASP A 119 -3.37 -6.75 13.17
N ALA A 120 -2.65 -5.98 12.36
CA ALA A 120 -2.16 -4.66 12.75
C ALA A 120 -3.31 -3.70 13.10
N ILE A 121 -4.38 -3.67 12.29
CA ILE A 121 -5.56 -2.86 12.56
C ILE A 121 -6.24 -3.30 13.87
N ALA A 122 -6.38 -4.60 14.11
CA ALA A 122 -6.93 -5.13 15.36
C ALA A 122 -6.11 -4.74 16.59
N ASN A 123 -4.81 -4.54 16.41
CA ASN A 123 -3.88 -4.06 17.45
C ASN A 123 -3.78 -2.52 17.55
N GLY A 124 -4.68 -1.77 16.89
CA GLY A 124 -4.73 -0.31 16.99
C GLY A 124 -3.69 0.42 16.15
N LEU A 125 -3.12 -0.23 15.14
CA LEU A 125 -2.23 0.40 14.16
C LEU A 125 -3.03 0.83 12.91
N ALA A 126 -2.45 1.76 12.15
CA ALA A 126 -2.92 2.11 10.82
C ALA A 126 -1.98 1.49 9.77
N VAL A 127 -2.56 0.95 8.70
CA VAL A 127 -1.83 0.30 7.60
C VAL A 127 -1.79 1.25 6.40
N PHE A 128 -0.62 1.37 5.80
CA PHE A 128 -0.39 2.20 4.63
C PHE A 128 0.38 1.44 3.55
N TYR A 129 0.16 1.89 2.32
CA TYR A 129 0.93 1.53 1.14
C TYR A 129 1.66 2.77 0.62
N ASP A 130 2.89 2.59 0.12
CA ASP A 130 3.67 3.58 -0.64
C ASP A 130 4.47 2.90 -1.76
N SER A 131 4.98 3.70 -2.69
CA SER A 131 5.89 3.23 -3.73
C SER A 131 6.83 4.33 -4.24
N TRP A 132 7.97 3.92 -4.79
CA TRP A 132 8.96 4.78 -5.43
C TRP A 132 9.38 4.19 -6.78
N TRP A 133 9.54 5.04 -7.80
CA TRP A 133 10.04 4.65 -9.13
C TRP A 133 10.69 5.77 -9.93
#